data_AF-A0A817PZC8-F1
#
_entry.id   AF-A0A817PZC8-F1
#
_cell.length_a   1.000
_cell.length_b   1.000
_cell.length_c   1.000
_cell.angle_alpha   90.00
_cell.angle_beta   90.00
_cell.angle_gamma   90.00
#
_symmetry.space_group_name_H-M   'P 1'
#
loop_
_entity.id
_entity.type
_entity.pdbx_description
1 polymer ?
#
loop_
_entity_poly.entity_id
_entity_poly.type
_entity_poly.pdbx_seq_one_letter_code
_entity_poly.pdbx_strand_id
1 'polypeptide(L)'
;MNKENFRFYVKVRTTLNVQVKDIHDELCSVCGDKTPSLKIIEKWSKWFREGQEQVEDDTQSDSSAIETTSENTEQVRIVINDNLYPYV
;
A
#
# COMPACT_ATOMS: atom_id res chain seq x y z
N MET A 1 -15.95 -6.45 9.19
CA MET A 1 -15.16 -6.41 7.95
C MET A 1 -14.33 -5.14 7.99
N ASN A 2 -13.00 -5.26 7.81
CA ASN A 2 -12.08 -4.13 7.93
C ASN A 2 -11.87 -3.46 6.56
N LYS A 3 -11.36 -2.22 6.54
CA LYS A 3 -11.08 -1.46 5.30
C LYS A 3 -10.22 -2.26 4.32
N GLU A 4 -9.24 -3.01 4.82
CA GLU A 4 -8.36 -3.88 4.03
C GLU A 4 -9.12 -5.04 3.36
N ASN A 5 -10.07 -5.66 4.07
CA ASN A 5 -10.88 -6.75 3.52
C ASN A 5 -11.75 -6.25 2.36
N PHE A 6 -12.30 -5.03 2.47
CA PHE A 6 -13.03 -4.41 1.37
C PHE A 6 -12.12 -4.13 0.17
N ARG A 7 -10.93 -3.55 0.39
CA ARG A 7 -9.96 -3.31 -0.69
C ARG A 7 -9.56 -4.62 -1.39
N PHE A 8 -9.26 -5.67 -0.63
CA PHE A 8 -8.90 -6.98 -1.19
C PHE A 8 -10.05 -7.59 -2.00
N TYR A 9 -11.29 -7.53 -1.49
CA TYR A 9 -12.46 -8.01 -2.20
C TYR A 9 -12.65 -7.29 -3.54
N VAL A 10 -12.59 -5.96 -3.52
CA VAL A 10 -12.71 -5.11 -4.71
C VAL A 10 -11.57 -5.39 -5.70
N LYS A 11 -10.35 -5.63 -5.21
CA LYS A 11 -9.20 -6.02 -6.04
C LYS A 11 -9.49 -7.32 -6.79
N VAL A 12 -9.81 -8.39 -6.08
CA VAL A 12 -10.09 -9.71 -6.69
C VAL A 12 -11.20 -9.61 -7.72
N ARG A 13 -12.31 -8.94 -7.39
CA ARG A 13 -13.45 -8.77 -8.31
C ARG A 13 -13.11 -7.91 -9.53
N THR A 14 -12.28 -6.87 -9.36
CA THR A 14 -11.79 -6.04 -10.46
C THR A 14 -10.89 -6.85 -11.40
N THR A 15 -10.00 -7.69 -10.87
CA THR A 15 -9.17 -8.60 -11.68
C THR A 15 -10.02 -9.60 -12.48
N LEU A 16 -11.15 -10.02 -11.91
CA LEU A 16 -12.14 -10.87 -12.59
C LEU A 16 -13.05 -10.11 -13.58
N ASN A 17 -12.78 -8.82 -13.83
CA ASN A 17 -13.58 -7.95 -14.72
C ASN A 17 -15.07 -7.85 -14.33
N VAL A 18 -15.39 -8.00 -13.03
CA VAL A 18 -16.74 -7.76 -12.51
C VAL A 18 -17.02 -6.26 -12.50
N GLN A 19 -18.24 -5.85 -12.83
CA GLN A 19 -18.59 -4.43 -12.81
C GLN A 19 -18.67 -3.90 -11.38
N VAL A 20 -18.25 -2.64 -11.21
CA VAL A 20 -18.23 -1.98 -9.89
C VAL A 20 -19.60 -1.95 -9.21
N LYS A 21 -20.68 -1.86 -10.00
CA LYS A 21 -22.06 -1.89 -9.49
C LYS A 21 -22.39 -3.24 -8.82
N ASP A 22 -22.04 -4.34 -9.47
CA ASP A 22 -22.28 -5.68 -8.93
C ASP A 22 -21.46 -5.91 -7.65
N ILE A 23 -20.21 -5.43 -7.63
CA ILE A 23 -19.34 -5.50 -6.44
C ILE A 23 -19.96 -4.73 -5.26
N HIS A 24 -20.50 -3.54 -5.52
CA HIS A 24 -21.17 -2.74 -4.49
C HIS A 24 -22.44 -3.41 -3.99
N ASP A 25 -23.25 -3.99 -4.88
CA ASP A 25 -24.49 -4.68 -4.50
C ASP A 25 -24.21 -5.93 -3.65
N GLU A 26 -23.23 -6.74 -4.05
CA GLU A 26 -22.75 -7.88 -3.25
C GLU A 26 -22.25 -7.44 -1.87
N LEU A 27 -21.44 -6.37 -1.81
CA LEU A 27 -20.95 -5.85 -0.53
C LEU A 27 -22.08 -5.29 0.33
N CYS A 28 -23.05 -4.60 -0.28
CA CYS A 28 -24.23 -4.07 0.41
C CYS A 28 -25.08 -5.21 0.99
N SER A 29 -25.27 -6.29 0.23
CA SER A 29 -25.99 -7.47 0.69
C SER A 29 -25.32 -8.17 1.87
N VAL A 30 -23.98 -8.14 1.97
CA VAL A 30 -23.21 -8.82 3.02
C VAL A 30 -22.96 -7.92 4.24
N CYS A 31 -22.64 -6.64 4.00
CA CYS A 31 -22.17 -5.71 5.04
C CYS A 31 -23.15 -4.58 5.37
N GLY A 32 -24.22 -4.37 4.59
CA GLY A 32 -25.22 -3.32 4.79
C GLY A 32 -24.56 -1.94 4.91
N ASP A 33 -24.88 -1.21 5.98
CA ASP A 33 -24.36 0.13 6.29
C ASP A 33 -22.83 0.22 6.44
N LYS A 34 -22.13 -0.91 6.63
CA LYS A 34 -20.66 -0.91 6.72
C LYS A 34 -19.98 -0.90 5.34
N THR A 35 -20.77 -0.89 4.27
CA THR A 35 -20.29 -0.95 2.89
C THR A 35 -19.67 0.39 2.48
N PRO A 36 -18.46 0.40 1.91
CA PRO A 36 -17.88 1.60 1.33
C PRO A 36 -18.77 2.12 0.20
N SER A 37 -18.86 3.44 0.08
CA SER A 37 -19.68 4.06 -0.97
C SER A 37 -19.21 3.65 -2.37
N LEU A 38 -20.14 3.60 -3.32
CA LEU A 38 -19.87 3.23 -4.70
C LEU A 38 -18.69 4.02 -5.32
N LYS A 39 -18.59 5.32 -5.01
CA LYS A 39 -17.46 6.17 -5.46
C LYS A 39 -16.09 5.69 -4.96
N ILE A 40 -16.02 5.17 -3.74
CA ILE A 40 -14.77 4.62 -3.17
C ILE A 40 -14.40 3.34 -3.90
N ILE A 41 -15.38 2.48 -4.16
CA ILE A 41 -15.17 1.23 -4.91
C ILE A 41 -14.73 1.52 -6.35
N GLU A 42 -15.32 2.51 -7.02
CA GLU A 42 -14.89 2.95 -8.36
C GLU A 42 -13.44 3.44 -8.36
N LYS A 43 -13.07 4.25 -7.37
CA LYS A 43 -11.70 4.75 -7.20
C LYS A 43 -10.72 3.59 -7.02
N TRP A 44 -11.02 2.64 -6.15
CA TRP A 44 -10.19 1.45 -5.95
C TRP A 44 -10.11 0.57 -7.20
N SER A 45 -11.23 0.34 -7.88
CA SER A 45 -11.26 -0.44 -9.12
C SER A 45 -10.41 0.19 -10.23
N LYS A 46 -10.44 1.52 -10.35
CA LYS A 46 -9.56 2.27 -11.26
C LYS A 46 -8.08 2.05 -10.89
N TRP A 47 -7.71 2.23 -9.63
CA TRP A 47 -6.34 2.02 -9.15
C TRP A 47 -5.84 0.60 -9.42
N PHE A 48 -6.65 -0.42 -9.13
CA PHE A 48 -6.30 -1.81 -9.38
C PHE A 48 -6.14 -2.11 -10.87
N ARG A 49 -6.95 -1.51 -11.75
CA ARG A 49 -6.80 -1.64 -13.20
C ARG A 49 -5.54 -0.96 -13.72
N GLU A 50 -5.12 0.14 -13.10
CA GLU A 50 -3.91 0.89 -13.42
C GLU A 50 -2.63 0.25 -12.82
N GLY A 51 -2.76 -0.91 -12.16
CA GLY A 51 -1.64 -1.60 -11.51
C GLY A 51 -1.13 -0.90 -10.25
N GLN A 52 -1.85 0.11 -9.75
CA GLN A 52 -1.57 0.76 -8.47
C GLN A 52 -2.10 -0.13 -7.34
N GLU A 53 -1.32 -1.15 -7.00
CA GLU A 53 -1.60 -2.09 -5.91
C GLU A 53 -1.15 -1.55 -4.54
N GLN A 54 -1.10 -0.23 -4.35
CA GLN A 54 -0.77 0.30 -3.03
C GLN A 54 -1.97 0.13 -2.09
N VAL A 55 -1.87 -0.90 -1.25
CA VAL A 55 -2.73 -1.16 -0.09
C VAL A 55 -2.39 -0.22 1.08
N GLU A 56 -1.28 0.49 1.02
CA GLU A 56 -0.96 1.55 1.97
C GLU A 56 -1.80 2.79 1.60
N ASP A 57 -2.61 3.28 2.56
CA ASP A 57 -2.84 4.73 2.59
C ASP A 57 -1.44 5.35 2.56
N ASP A 58 -1.18 6.32 1.68
CA ASP A 58 -0.08 7.26 1.87
C ASP A 58 -0.02 7.54 3.36
N THR A 59 1.06 7.08 3.98
CA THR A 59 1.34 7.23 5.40
C THR A 59 0.84 8.60 5.77
N GLN A 60 -0.19 8.62 6.62
CA GLN A 60 -0.65 9.84 7.27
C GLN A 60 0.62 10.61 7.56
N SER A 61 0.76 11.77 6.90
CA SER A 61 1.88 12.68 7.06
C SER A 61 2.34 12.56 8.51
N ASP A 62 3.50 11.95 8.75
CA ASP A 62 4.21 12.19 9.97
C ASP A 62 4.62 13.66 9.85
N SER A 63 3.67 14.52 10.24
CA SER A 63 3.90 15.87 10.67
C SER A 63 4.70 15.80 11.97
N SER A 64 5.88 15.21 11.88
CA SER A 64 7.00 15.42 12.77
C SER A 64 8.15 15.90 11.89
N ALA A 65 7.92 17.03 11.23
CA ALA A 65 9.01 17.91 10.84
C ALA A 65 9.60 18.52 12.13
N ILE A 66 10.56 17.82 12.71
CA ILE A 66 11.66 18.39 13.50
C ILE A 66 12.90 17.61 13.03
N GLU A 67 13.52 18.03 11.93
CA GLU A 67 14.70 18.90 11.98
C GLU A 67 15.91 18.15 12.59
N THR A 68 16.70 17.49 11.75
CA THR A 68 18.16 17.70 11.61
C THR A 68 18.85 16.59 10.78
N THR A 69 19.53 17.04 9.73
CA THR A 69 20.78 16.46 9.18
C THR A 69 20.70 15.20 8.31
N SER A 70 20.51 15.47 7.01
CA SER A 70 21.25 14.98 5.83
C SER A 70 22.61 14.24 6.00
N GLU A 71 22.77 13.23 6.85
CA GLU A 71 24.06 12.51 6.96
C GLU A 71 23.98 11.03 7.37
N ASN A 72 23.10 10.22 6.77
CA ASN A 72 23.14 8.77 7.07
C ASN A 72 22.77 7.82 5.93
N THR A 73 23.08 8.18 4.69
CA THR A 73 22.94 7.27 3.54
C THR A 73 24.26 7.04 2.79
N GLU A 74 25.38 6.96 3.51
CA GLU A 74 26.69 6.51 3.00
C GLU A 74 27.48 5.71 4.06
N GLN A 75 26.87 4.70 4.66
CA GLN A 75 27.58 3.72 5.52
C GLN A 75 27.31 2.28 5.10
N VAL A 76 27.28 2.04 3.78
CA VAL A 76 27.33 0.68 3.21
C VAL A 76 28.29 0.67 2.03
N ARG A 77 29.60 0.77 2.34
CA ARG A 77 30.77 0.42 1.51
C ARG A 77 32.03 0.93 2.23
N ILE A 78 32.61 0.14 3.14
CA ILE A 78 34.04 0.09 3.56
C ILE A 78 34.12 -0.87 4.76
N VAL A 79 34.04 -2.18 4.51
CA VAL A 79 34.56 -3.23 5.42
C VAL A 79 35.27 -4.32 4.59
N ILE A 80 35.81 -3.95 3.43
CA ILE A 80 36.66 -4.82 2.62
C ILE A 80 37.78 -3.96 2.09
N ASN A 81 38.77 -3.68 2.95
CA ASN A 81 40.17 -3.36 2.61
C ASN A 81 40.81 -2.64 3.81
N ASP A 82 41.27 -3.37 4.84
CA ASP A 82 42.42 -2.92 5.67
C ASP A 82 42.96 -3.94 6.71
N ASN A 83 43.25 -5.19 6.33
CA ASN A 83 44.46 -5.82 6.88
C ASN A 83 44.87 -7.10 6.14
N LEU A 84 45.66 -6.93 5.10
CA LEU A 84 46.52 -7.98 4.58
C LEU A 84 47.92 -7.75 5.17
N TYR A 85 48.36 -8.69 6.03
CA TYR A 85 49.71 -8.97 6.60
C TYR A 85 50.20 -8.19 7.84
N PRO A 86 51.25 -8.66 8.56
CA PRO A 86 51.61 -10.02 9.04
C PRO A 86 52.02 -10.01 10.54
N TYR A 87 51.93 -11.13 11.27
CA TYR A 87 52.61 -11.28 12.58
C TYR A 87 53.78 -12.27 12.49
N VAL A 88 54.87 -11.80 13.10
CA VAL A 88 56.23 -12.32 13.24
C VAL A 88 56.28 -13.54 14.15
#